data_AF-A0AAV5YTA0-F1
#
_entry.id   AF-A0AAV5YTA0-F1
#
_cell.length_a   1.000
_cell.length_b   1.000
_cell.length_c   1.000
_cell.angle_alpha   90.00
_cell.angle_beta   90.00
_cell.angle_gamma   90.00
#
_symmetry.space_group_name_H-M   'P 1'
#
loop_
_entity.id
_entity.type
_entity.pdbx_description
1 polymer ?
#
loop_
_entity_poly.entity_id
_entity_poly.type
_entity_poly.pdbx_seq_one_letter_code
_entity_poly.pdbx_strand_id
1 'polypeptide(L)'
;MPRQIQIAPLVLLMLIVAMVLPIVPTVSAEPDRLDWAARIAEMDQALQRGDAFTTQAAWREAYVGAHVSRGWPAMIAVGDAAMRASGLVGTQVSEAHARRAYLTALLRARRQGSLDGVLAAGDAFGRLGDRAVVKQALAVATDLAERSGDGAARRRVQSFQTQWAPRT
;
A
#
# COMPACT_ATOMS: atom_id res chain seq x y z
N MET A 1 36.70 71.24 6.11
CA MET A 1 37.36 69.92 6.27
C MET A 1 36.30 68.89 6.69
N PRO A 2 36.38 67.65 6.18
CA PRO A 2 35.25 66.75 5.98
C PRO A 2 35.05 65.77 7.14
N ARG A 3 33.84 65.24 7.29
CA ARG A 3 33.61 63.96 7.99
C ARG A 3 32.34 63.29 7.46
N GLN A 4 32.51 62.52 6.38
CA GLN A 4 31.77 61.27 6.22
C GLN A 4 32.03 60.41 7.45
N ILE A 5 30.98 59.86 8.07
CA ILE A 5 30.96 58.60 8.84
C ILE A 5 29.50 58.13 8.76
N GLN A 6 29.19 57.30 7.77
CA GLN A 6 28.98 55.85 7.95
C GLN A 6 27.70 55.50 8.74
N ILE A 7 26.53 55.83 8.18
CA ILE A 7 25.25 55.22 8.59
C ILE A 7 25.04 53.87 7.86
N ALA A 8 25.99 53.47 7.00
CA ALA A 8 25.89 52.31 6.13
C ALA A 8 26.06 50.91 6.77
N PRO A 9 26.65 50.68 7.97
CA PRO A 9 26.80 49.31 8.45
C PRO A 9 25.64 48.84 9.35
N LEU A 10 24.85 49.74 9.95
CA LEU A 10 23.86 49.34 10.96
C LEU A 10 22.54 48.84 10.36
N VAL A 11 22.14 49.33 9.18
CA VAL A 11 20.96 48.83 8.46
C VAL A 11 21.24 47.47 7.81
N LEU A 12 22.52 47.16 7.51
CA LEU A 12 22.92 45.88 6.94
C LEU A 12 23.00 44.76 8.00
N LEU A 13 23.33 45.08 9.26
CA LEU A 13 23.36 44.07 10.33
C LEU A 13 21.95 43.67 10.83
N MET A 14 20.97 44.57 10.74
CA MET A 14 19.59 44.28 11.16
C MET A 14 18.83 43.38 10.17
N LEU A 15 19.30 43.27 8.92
CA LEU A 15 18.77 42.36 7.89
C LEU A 15 19.31 40.93 8.00
N ILE A 16 20.38 40.69 8.77
CA ILE A 16 21.00 39.36 8.90
C ILE A 16 20.34 38.50 10.00
N VAL A 17 19.61 39.11 10.94
CA VAL A 17 18.88 38.38 12.00
C VAL A 17 17.44 38.00 11.58
N ALA A 18 16.99 38.42 10.40
CA ALA A 18 15.72 37.99 9.81
C ALA A 18 15.83 36.67 9.00
N MET A 19 17.03 36.09 8.90
CA MET A 19 17.33 34.95 8.03
C MET A 19 17.74 33.67 8.78
N VAL A 20 17.31 33.51 10.03
CA VAL A 20 17.26 32.21 10.72
C VAL A 20 16.09 32.21 11.70
N LEU A 21 14.88 32.51 11.23
CA LEU A 21 13.72 31.90 11.87
C LEU A 21 13.57 30.55 11.18
N PRO A 22 13.86 29.42 11.84
CA PRO A 22 13.47 28.16 11.27
C PRO A 22 11.98 28.28 11.04
N ILE A 23 11.55 28.13 9.79
CA ILE A 23 10.24 27.58 9.52
C ILE A 23 10.32 26.26 10.28
N VAL A 24 9.85 26.23 11.52
CA VAL A 24 9.36 25.00 12.11
C VAL A 24 8.24 24.69 11.14
N PRO A 25 8.36 23.68 10.25
CA PRO A 25 7.14 23.18 9.69
C PRO A 25 6.36 22.73 10.93
N THR A 26 5.30 23.45 11.27
CA THR A 26 4.21 22.85 12.03
C THR A 26 3.61 21.81 11.09
N VAL A 27 4.36 20.73 10.89
CA VAL A 27 3.81 19.40 10.70
C VAL A 27 3.14 19.12 12.03
N SER A 28 1.99 19.74 12.24
CA SER A 28 0.90 19.07 12.92
C SER A 28 0.33 18.05 11.93
N ALA A 29 1.18 17.16 11.42
CA ALA A 29 0.71 15.84 11.10
C ALA A 29 0.77 15.14 12.45
N GLU A 30 -0.37 15.16 13.15
CA GLU A 30 -0.72 13.94 13.84
C GLU A 30 -0.50 12.83 12.79
N PRO A 31 0.50 11.94 12.94
CA PRO A 31 0.93 11.07 11.87
C PRO A 31 -0.32 10.39 11.35
N ASP A 32 -0.69 10.72 10.12
CA ASP A 32 -2.04 10.47 9.65
C ASP A 32 -2.28 8.98 9.83
N ARG A 33 -3.18 8.63 10.75
CA ARG A 33 -3.48 7.24 11.11
C ARG A 33 -4.02 6.47 9.89
N LEU A 34 -4.28 7.20 8.79
CA LEU A 34 -4.72 6.75 7.49
C LEU A 34 -3.58 6.48 6.49
N ASP A 35 -2.33 6.85 6.78
CA ASP A 35 -1.19 6.48 5.92
C ASP A 35 -0.82 5.01 6.13
N TRP A 36 -1.58 4.16 5.47
CA TRP A 36 -1.41 2.71 5.50
C TRP A 36 -0.02 2.27 5.04
N ALA A 37 0.64 3.03 4.16
CA ALA A 37 1.96 2.68 3.65
C ALA A 37 3.02 2.90 4.73
N ALA A 38 2.95 4.02 5.46
CA ALA A 38 3.80 4.26 6.62
C ALA A 38 3.61 3.18 7.69
N ARG A 39 2.37 2.76 7.96
CA ARG A 39 2.08 1.67 8.92
C ARG A 39 2.61 0.31 8.47
N ILE A 40 2.60 0.00 7.17
CA ILE A 40 3.28 -1.20 6.63
C ILE A 40 4.79 -1.11 6.85
N ALA A 41 5.40 0.05 6.59
CA ALA A 41 6.84 0.24 6.79
C ALA A 41 7.23 0.08 8.27
N GLU A 42 6.41 0.61 9.18
CA GLU A 42 6.58 0.44 10.62
C GLU A 42 6.45 -1.04 11.05
N MET A 43 5.46 -1.74 10.51
CA MET A 43 5.33 -3.19 10.69
C MET A 43 6.58 -3.94 10.21
N ASP A 44 7.09 -3.61 9.02
CA ASP A 44 8.28 -4.26 8.46
C ASP A 44 9.54 -3.99 9.31
N GLN A 45 9.65 -2.82 9.94
CA GLN A 45 10.72 -2.53 10.91
C GLN A 45 10.56 -3.31 12.22
N ALA A 46 9.33 -3.43 12.73
CA ALA A 46 9.04 -4.22 13.93
C ALA A 46 9.31 -5.72 13.69
N LEU A 47 9.01 -6.21 12.49
CA LEU A 47 9.30 -7.57 12.07
C LEU A 47 10.81 -7.86 12.09
N GLN A 48 11.64 -6.92 11.62
CA GLN A 48 13.10 -7.04 11.69
C GLN A 48 13.64 -7.11 13.13
N ARG A 49 12.94 -6.49 14.08
CA ARG A 49 13.29 -6.53 15.51
C ARG A 49 12.72 -7.73 16.26
N GLY A 50 11.89 -8.57 15.61
CA GLY A 50 11.17 -9.66 16.27
C GLY A 50 10.08 -9.21 17.23
N ASP A 51 9.61 -7.95 17.11
CA ASP A 51 8.59 -7.39 17.99
C ASP A 51 7.19 -7.75 17.47
N ALA A 52 6.64 -8.85 17.99
CA ALA A 52 5.33 -9.35 17.58
C ALA A 52 4.19 -8.37 17.90
N PHE A 53 4.27 -7.67 19.04
CA PHE A 53 3.22 -6.76 19.48
C PHE A 53 3.14 -5.54 18.55
N THR A 54 4.27 -4.88 18.30
CA THR A 54 4.33 -3.72 17.41
C THR A 54 4.01 -4.12 15.96
N THR A 55 4.47 -5.30 15.51
CA THR A 55 4.10 -5.85 14.19
C THR A 55 2.59 -5.96 14.04
N GLN A 56 1.90 -6.57 15.02
CA GLN A 56 0.45 -6.76 14.95
C GLN A 56 -0.31 -5.42 15.08
N ALA A 57 0.16 -4.50 15.91
CA ALA A 57 -0.44 -3.17 16.06
C ALA A 57 -0.34 -2.37 14.75
N ALA A 58 0.87 -2.24 14.20
CA ALA A 58 1.11 -1.51 12.96
C ALA A 58 0.35 -2.12 11.77
N TRP A 59 0.30 -3.46 11.66
CA TRP A 59 -0.50 -4.12 10.63
C TRP A 59 -2.01 -3.78 10.73
N ARG A 60 -2.56 -3.72 11.94
CA ARG A 60 -3.98 -3.40 12.16
C ARG A 60 -4.30 -1.97 11.74
N GLU A 61 -3.43 -1.03 12.07
CA GLU A 61 -3.57 0.37 11.64
C GLU A 61 -3.45 0.50 10.13
N ALA A 62 -2.49 -0.20 9.51
CA ALA A 62 -2.37 -0.27 8.05
C ALA A 62 -3.66 -0.81 7.41
N TYR A 63 -4.23 -1.88 7.98
CA TYR A 63 -5.47 -2.48 7.49
C TYR A 63 -6.65 -1.48 7.54
N VAL A 64 -6.77 -0.72 8.63
CA VAL A 64 -7.80 0.33 8.77
C VAL A 64 -7.58 1.44 7.73
N GLY A 65 -6.36 1.97 7.59
CA GLY A 65 -6.04 2.99 6.59
C GLY A 65 -6.30 2.52 5.15
N ALA A 66 -5.92 1.28 4.84
CA ALA A 66 -6.16 0.68 3.52
C ALA A 66 -7.65 0.52 3.22
N HIS A 67 -8.47 0.21 4.24
CA HIS A 67 -9.92 0.20 4.09
C HIS A 67 -10.47 1.58 3.75
N VAL A 68 -9.97 2.63 4.38
CA VAL A 68 -10.40 4.02 4.13
C VAL A 68 -10.00 4.49 2.73
N SER A 69 -8.88 4.03 2.17
CA SER A 69 -8.40 4.44 0.83
C SER A 69 -9.34 4.08 -0.35
N ARG A 70 -10.32 3.20 -0.14
CA ARG A 70 -11.32 2.71 -1.14
C ARG A 70 -10.75 2.06 -2.42
N GLY A 71 -9.44 2.02 -2.61
CA GLY A 71 -8.76 1.33 -3.71
C GLY A 71 -8.56 -0.17 -3.45
N TRP A 72 -8.38 -0.95 -4.52
CA TRP A 72 -7.91 -2.33 -4.41
C TRP A 72 -6.40 -2.46 -4.11
N PRO A 73 -5.47 -1.57 -4.55
CA PRO A 73 -4.04 -1.78 -4.35
C PRO A 73 -3.64 -1.81 -2.87
N ALA A 74 -4.18 -0.90 -2.07
CA ALA A 74 -3.90 -0.84 -0.64
C ALA A 74 -4.35 -2.14 0.08
N MET A 75 -5.47 -2.75 -0.37
CA MET A 75 -5.95 -4.01 0.19
C MET A 75 -5.06 -5.20 -0.19
N ILE A 76 -4.45 -5.21 -1.38
CA ILE A 76 -3.41 -6.19 -1.71
C ILE A 76 -2.20 -6.00 -0.81
N ALA A 77 -1.72 -4.77 -0.67
CA ALA A 77 -0.51 -4.46 0.12
C ALA A 77 -0.64 -4.91 1.58
N VAL A 78 -1.78 -4.68 2.24
CA VAL A 78 -1.98 -5.13 3.63
C VAL A 78 -2.18 -6.65 3.75
N GLY A 79 -2.66 -7.32 2.71
CA GLY A 79 -2.70 -8.78 2.67
C GLY A 79 -1.30 -9.38 2.53
N ASP A 80 -0.46 -8.82 1.64
CA ASP A 80 0.93 -9.23 1.50
C ASP A 80 1.73 -8.95 2.78
N ALA A 81 1.44 -7.83 3.44
CA ALA A 81 2.01 -7.47 4.74
C ALA A 81 1.66 -8.51 5.82
N ALA A 82 0.41 -8.99 5.87
CA ALA A 82 0.02 -10.06 6.78
C ALA A 82 0.86 -11.33 6.54
N MET A 83 1.06 -11.71 5.27
CA MET A 83 1.84 -12.91 4.94
C MET A 83 3.32 -12.77 5.32
N ARG A 84 3.92 -11.58 5.20
CA ARG A 84 5.30 -11.34 5.69
C ARG A 84 5.41 -11.53 7.20
N ALA A 85 4.38 -11.15 7.96
CA ALA A 85 4.36 -11.29 9.42
C ALA A 85 4.08 -12.73 9.90
N SER A 86 3.78 -13.68 9.01
CA SER A 86 3.34 -15.05 9.36
C SER A 86 4.28 -15.81 10.29
N GLY A 87 5.60 -15.68 10.13
CA GLY A 87 6.58 -16.35 10.98
C GLY A 87 6.57 -15.86 12.44
N LEU A 88 6.10 -14.63 12.69
CA LEU A 88 6.10 -14.00 14.00
C LEU A 88 4.71 -14.00 14.65
N VAL A 89 3.65 -13.81 13.87
CA VAL A 89 2.26 -13.70 14.32
C VAL A 89 1.53 -15.06 14.24
N GLY A 90 2.06 -15.99 13.45
CA GLY A 90 1.46 -17.30 13.19
C GLY A 90 0.79 -17.37 11.82
N THR A 91 1.01 -18.49 11.12
CA THR A 91 0.58 -18.71 9.74
C THR A 91 -0.94 -18.64 9.58
N GLN A 92 -1.70 -19.37 10.41
CA GLN A 92 -3.15 -19.45 10.28
C GLN A 92 -3.83 -18.08 10.47
N VAL A 93 -3.36 -17.28 11.43
CA VAL A 93 -3.86 -15.92 11.69
C VAL A 93 -3.56 -15.01 10.49
N SER A 94 -2.34 -15.09 9.99
CA SER A 94 -1.86 -14.27 8.87
C SER A 94 -2.58 -14.60 7.57
N GLU A 95 -2.84 -15.88 7.29
CA GLU A 95 -3.64 -16.31 6.14
C GLU A 95 -5.09 -15.84 6.23
N ALA A 96 -5.71 -15.88 7.41
CA ALA A 96 -7.06 -15.38 7.59
C ALA A 96 -7.14 -13.86 7.33
N HIS A 97 -6.15 -13.11 7.83
CA HIS A 97 -6.00 -11.68 7.56
C HIS A 97 -5.77 -11.38 6.07
N ALA A 98 -4.85 -12.09 5.42
CA ALA A 98 -4.56 -11.95 4.00
C ALA A 98 -5.79 -12.26 3.14
N ARG A 99 -6.47 -13.38 3.41
CA ARG A 99 -7.70 -13.79 2.73
C ARG A 99 -8.79 -12.71 2.80
N ARG A 100 -9.01 -12.11 3.97
CA ARG A 100 -9.98 -11.02 4.15
C ARG A 100 -9.58 -9.77 3.34
N ALA A 101 -8.30 -9.44 3.32
CA ALA A 101 -7.77 -8.30 2.57
C ALA A 101 -7.93 -8.50 1.05
N TYR A 102 -7.50 -9.66 0.53
CA TYR A 102 -7.61 -10.02 -0.89
C TYR A 102 -9.06 -10.12 -1.36
N LEU A 103 -9.99 -10.61 -0.53
CA LEU A 103 -11.42 -10.63 -0.88
C LEU A 103 -11.94 -9.20 -1.09
N THR A 104 -11.53 -8.28 -0.21
CA THR A 104 -11.90 -6.86 -0.34
C THR A 104 -11.29 -6.26 -1.61
N ALA A 105 -10.02 -6.57 -1.91
CA ALA A 105 -9.35 -6.13 -3.12
C ALA A 105 -10.07 -6.61 -4.39
N LEU A 106 -10.41 -7.90 -4.47
CA LEU A 106 -11.13 -8.49 -5.60
C LEU A 106 -12.49 -7.83 -5.83
N LEU A 107 -13.27 -7.62 -4.76
CA LEU A 107 -14.58 -6.97 -4.84
C LEU A 107 -14.47 -5.49 -5.26
N ARG A 108 -13.41 -4.79 -4.88
CA ARG A 108 -13.16 -3.40 -5.31
C ARG A 108 -12.71 -3.37 -6.77
N ALA A 109 -11.75 -4.21 -7.15
CA ALA A 109 -11.24 -4.30 -8.51
C ALA A 109 -12.36 -4.62 -9.51
N ARG A 110 -13.22 -5.60 -9.19
CA ARG A 110 -14.40 -5.93 -10.00
C ARG A 110 -15.34 -4.74 -10.16
N ARG A 111 -15.66 -4.03 -9.07
CA ARG A 111 -16.52 -2.84 -9.10
C ARG A 111 -15.93 -1.69 -9.93
N GLN A 112 -14.62 -1.58 -9.96
CA GLN A 112 -13.88 -0.58 -10.73
C GLN A 112 -13.62 -1.01 -12.19
N GLY A 113 -14.04 -2.21 -12.60
CA GLY A 113 -13.73 -2.76 -13.92
C GLY A 113 -12.23 -2.98 -14.16
N SER A 114 -11.43 -3.10 -13.09
CA SER A 114 -9.97 -3.17 -13.17
C SER A 114 -9.52 -4.61 -13.41
N LEU A 115 -9.14 -4.92 -14.65
CA LEU A 115 -8.52 -6.21 -14.99
C LEU A 115 -7.25 -6.46 -14.15
N ASP A 116 -6.41 -5.43 -14.00
CA ASP A 116 -5.18 -5.48 -13.21
C ASP A 116 -5.46 -5.92 -11.76
N GLY A 117 -6.44 -5.27 -11.12
CA GLY A 117 -6.78 -5.60 -9.75
C GLY A 117 -7.40 -6.99 -9.59
N VAL A 118 -8.19 -7.46 -10.57
CA VAL A 118 -8.77 -8.81 -10.54
C VAL A 118 -7.68 -9.87 -10.67
N LEU A 119 -6.75 -9.70 -11.62
CA LEU A 119 -5.62 -10.62 -11.80
C LEU A 119 -4.68 -10.59 -10.59
N ALA A 120 -4.38 -9.41 -10.04
CA ALA A 120 -3.53 -9.27 -8.85
C ALA A 120 -4.14 -9.96 -7.61
N ALA A 121 -5.45 -9.78 -7.38
CA ALA A 121 -6.13 -10.46 -6.28
C ALA A 121 -6.19 -11.98 -6.51
N GLY A 122 -6.46 -12.41 -7.74
CA GLY A 122 -6.45 -13.82 -8.12
C GLY A 122 -5.09 -14.48 -7.88
N ASP A 123 -4.00 -13.81 -8.25
CA ASP A 123 -2.64 -14.30 -7.99
C ASP A 123 -2.36 -14.42 -6.49
N ALA A 124 -2.76 -13.42 -5.72
CA ALA A 124 -2.63 -13.42 -4.26
C ALA A 124 -3.38 -14.59 -3.61
N PHE A 125 -4.60 -14.90 -4.05
CA PHE A 125 -5.33 -16.10 -3.63
C PHE A 125 -4.65 -17.40 -4.07
N GLY A 126 -4.08 -17.41 -5.27
CA GLY A 126 -3.31 -18.55 -5.76
C GLY A 126 -2.11 -18.86 -4.85
N ARG A 127 -1.41 -17.83 -4.35
CA ARG A 127 -0.32 -17.98 -3.37
C ARG A 127 -0.80 -18.55 -2.04
N LEU A 128 -2.06 -18.32 -1.64
CA LEU A 128 -2.69 -18.95 -0.47
C LEU A 128 -3.20 -20.38 -0.74
N GLY A 129 -3.18 -20.84 -1.99
CA GLY A 129 -3.74 -22.13 -2.39
C GLY A 129 -5.26 -22.12 -2.63
N ASP A 130 -5.93 -20.96 -2.62
CA ASP A 130 -7.38 -20.82 -2.78
C ASP A 130 -7.83 -20.97 -4.24
N ARG A 131 -7.70 -22.18 -4.78
CA ARG A 131 -7.96 -22.49 -6.21
C ARG A 131 -9.38 -22.16 -6.67
N ALA A 132 -10.37 -22.27 -5.78
CA ALA A 132 -11.74 -21.89 -6.09
C ALA A 132 -11.85 -20.38 -6.38
N VAL A 133 -11.15 -19.54 -5.61
CA VAL A 133 -11.16 -18.09 -5.80
C VAL A 133 -10.36 -17.70 -7.04
N VAL A 134 -9.25 -18.39 -7.33
CA VAL A 134 -8.50 -18.19 -8.58
C VAL A 134 -9.37 -18.43 -9.81
N LYS A 135 -10.18 -19.51 -9.81
CA LYS A 135 -11.15 -19.78 -10.90
C LYS A 135 -12.17 -18.66 -11.05
N GLN A 136 -12.68 -18.14 -9.94
CA GLN A 136 -13.63 -17.03 -9.97
C GLN A 136 -12.99 -15.73 -10.47
N ALA A 137 -11.76 -15.43 -10.06
CA ALA A 137 -11.01 -14.28 -10.56
C ALA A 137 -10.76 -14.39 -12.07
N LEU A 138 -10.42 -15.59 -12.57
CA LEU A 138 -10.27 -15.85 -14.00
C LEU A 138 -11.59 -15.59 -14.75
N ALA A 139 -12.73 -16.07 -14.26
CA ALA A 139 -14.02 -15.83 -14.89
C ALA A 139 -14.36 -14.33 -15.01
N VAL A 140 -14.10 -13.56 -13.93
CA VAL A 140 -14.30 -12.10 -13.95
C VAL A 140 -13.32 -11.41 -14.90
N ALA A 141 -12.06 -11.84 -14.92
CA ALA A 141 -11.03 -11.28 -15.81
C ALA A 141 -11.36 -11.52 -17.28
N THR A 142 -11.88 -12.71 -17.63
CA THR A 142 -12.34 -13.04 -18.99
C THR A 142 -13.47 -12.10 -19.43
N ASP A 143 -14.51 -11.93 -18.60
CA ASP A 143 -15.63 -11.02 -18.90
C ASP A 143 -15.14 -9.57 -19.11
N LEU A 144 -14.22 -9.08 -18.28
CA LEU A 144 -13.64 -7.74 -18.46
C LEU A 144 -12.83 -7.62 -19.76
N ALA A 145 -12.01 -8.63 -20.09
CA ALA A 145 -11.21 -8.62 -21.31
C ALA A 145 -12.10 -8.69 -22.56
N GLU A 146 -13.16 -9.49 -22.55
CA GLU A 146 -14.12 -9.59 -23.66
C GLU A 146 -14.82 -8.26 -23.93
N ARG A 147 -15.35 -7.61 -22.88
CA ARG A 147 -16.03 -6.31 -22.98
C ARG A 147 -15.11 -5.20 -23.48
N SER A 148 -13.81 -5.26 -23.14
CA SER A 148 -12.84 -4.26 -23.58
C SER A 148 -12.54 -4.34 -25.08
N GLY A 149 -12.73 -5.51 -25.71
CA GLY A 149 -12.31 -5.76 -27.09
C GLY A 149 -10.79 -5.85 -27.30
N ASP A 150 -9.98 -5.55 -26.28
CA ASP A 150 -8.53 -5.45 -26.36
C ASP A 150 -7.84 -6.82 -26.42
N GLY A 151 -7.02 -7.03 -27.46
CA GLY A 151 -6.22 -8.23 -27.61
C GLY A 151 -5.14 -8.38 -26.52
N ALA A 152 -4.61 -7.29 -25.96
CA ALA A 152 -3.65 -7.35 -24.87
C ALA A 152 -4.29 -7.82 -23.57
N ALA A 153 -5.49 -7.33 -23.24
CA ALA A 153 -6.30 -7.84 -22.13
C ALA A 153 -6.53 -9.36 -22.23
N ARG A 154 -6.93 -9.88 -23.40
CA ARG A 154 -7.13 -11.33 -23.62
C ARG A 154 -5.84 -12.14 -23.41
N ARG A 155 -4.70 -11.66 -23.92
CA ARG A 155 -3.39 -12.34 -23.72
C ARG A 155 -3.02 -12.41 -22.24
N ARG A 156 -3.27 -11.35 -21.47
CA ARG A 156 -2.98 -11.33 -20.02
C ARG A 156 -3.84 -12.33 -19.26
N VAL A 157 -5.12 -12.46 -19.61
CA VAL A 157 -6.02 -13.49 -19.05
C VAL A 157 -5.51 -14.90 -19.40
N GLN A 158 -5.07 -15.12 -20.64
CA GLN A 158 -4.51 -16.40 -21.05
C GLN A 158 -3.22 -16.75 -20.28
N SER A 159 -2.30 -15.80 -20.10
CA SER A 159 -1.10 -16.00 -19.29
C SER A 159 -1.43 -16.36 -17.84
N PHE A 160 -2.42 -15.66 -17.25
CA PHE A 160 -2.90 -15.97 -15.90
C PHE A 160 -3.50 -17.37 -15.80
N GLN A 161 -4.29 -17.79 -16.80
CA GLN A 161 -4.85 -19.14 -16.87
C GLN A 161 -3.74 -20.20 -16.94
N THR A 162 -2.72 -19.99 -17.77
CA THR A 162 -1.59 -20.91 -17.89
C THR A 162 -0.82 -21.02 -16.57
N GLN A 163 -0.57 -19.89 -15.91
CA GLN A 163 0.14 -19.85 -14.61
C GLN A 163 -0.58 -20.68 -13.55
N TRP A 164 -1.90 -20.58 -13.48
CA TRP A 164 -2.71 -21.19 -12.43
C TRP A 164 -3.42 -22.49 -12.84
N ALA A 165 -3.05 -23.05 -13.99
CA ALA A 165 -3.54 -24.35 -14.45
C ALA A 165 -3.25 -25.45 -13.40
N PRO A 166 -4.14 -26.45 -13.25
CA PRO A 166 -3.86 -27.60 -12.40
C PRO A 166 -2.58 -28.27 -12.88
N ARG A 167 -1.64 -28.53 -11.96
CA ARG A 167 -0.51 -29.42 -12.25
C ARG A 167 -1.07 -30.84 -12.19
N THR A 168 -1.18 -31.49 -13.35
CA THR A 168 -1.54 -32.91 -13.51
C THR A 168 -0.46 -33.82 -12.97
#